data_AF-A0A366ZWZ4-F1
#
_entry.id   AF-A0A366ZWZ4-F1
#
_cell.length_a   1.000
_cell.length_b   1.000
_cell.length_c   1.000
_cell.angle_alpha   90.00
_cell.angle_beta   90.00
_cell.angle_gamma   90.00
#
_symmetry.space_group_name_H-M   'P 1'
#
loop_
_entity.id
_entity.type
_entity.pdbx_description
1 polymer ?
#
loop_
_entity_poly.entity_id
_entity_poly.type
_entity_poly.pdbx_seq_one_letter_code
_entity_poly.pdbx_strand_id
1 'polypeptide(L)'
;MSSGAGGRAPVAPPPPDRLPDGFTVRLDPRTRRRDGGTALLGGSPLRLLRLLPRARDLLTGDRLVVTNTATAALAARLLDAGLASPQLVDDRPADLTVVVPVKDRPAGLARLLAALRADPATATVPVVVVDDGSADPAAVTATAARHGARVVRHGVSRGPAAARNAGLRAAATELVAFLDSDCVPRPGWTTVLARHTADPRLAVVAPRITALETGERPSWPLRPPRQGPKWPRRPLKGWVDRYEAAVSALDMGPSPAPVAPGTAVSYLPSAALLARRRALGGGFDEAMRVAEDVDLVWRLTAAGWRVRYEPAAAVAHEHPTTTAAWLRRRVFYGTGAALLAARHGSAVAPVVVSPWSAAAWALALTGRRAGAVAAAGVLAAASARLARRLARPGQPPPVGLAVVLVLRGSAAAGRTLARSATRHHWPLALVAAVVSRRARRRIAAAAVADAVLAWWPHRRRVGPLRFAVARRLEDLGYGAGLWWGALRARDPRALLPAAPPPVGPARRPGPRRRPGPRPAVSSDAARPAEPIVDGRTVRWWKRGTAVTMCWP
;
A
#
# COMPACT_ATOMS: atom_id res chain seq x y z
N MET A 1 20.06 8.87 -31.55
CA MET A 1 20.76 9.49 -30.40
C MET A 1 20.06 9.05 -29.12
N SER A 2 20.71 8.15 -28.39
CA SER A 2 20.26 7.58 -27.11
C SER A 2 20.47 8.64 -26.03
N SER A 3 19.41 9.30 -25.55
CA SER A 3 19.49 10.19 -24.39
C SER A 3 19.21 9.36 -23.14
N GLY A 4 20.23 9.28 -22.29
CA GLY A 4 20.26 8.44 -21.11
C GLY A 4 19.12 8.73 -20.14
N ALA A 5 18.66 7.67 -19.48
CA ALA A 5 17.92 7.75 -18.23
C ALA A 5 18.74 8.63 -17.26
N GLY A 6 18.33 9.89 -17.12
CA GLY A 6 18.91 10.82 -16.16
C GLY A 6 18.89 10.18 -14.78
N GLY A 7 20.07 9.81 -14.31
CA GLY A 7 20.26 9.13 -13.03
C GLY A 7 19.77 10.04 -11.91
N ARG A 8 18.57 9.76 -11.38
CA ARG A 8 18.11 10.46 -10.18
C ARG A 8 19.05 10.19 -9.02
N ALA A 9 19.18 11.19 -8.16
CA ALA A 9 19.87 11.04 -6.89
C ALA A 9 19.30 9.84 -6.12
N PRO A 10 20.16 8.94 -5.60
CA PRO A 10 19.72 7.74 -4.90
C PRO A 10 18.92 8.11 -3.63
N VAL A 11 17.95 7.26 -3.30
CA VAL A 11 17.28 7.28 -1.98
C VAL A 11 18.35 7.15 -0.91
N ALA A 12 18.29 7.99 0.13
CA ALA A 12 19.24 7.91 1.23
C ALA A 12 19.19 6.53 1.89
N PRO A 13 20.30 5.96 2.36
CA PRO A 13 20.26 4.71 3.09
C PRO A 13 19.48 4.87 4.42
N PRO A 14 18.75 3.84 4.87
CA PRO A 14 18.12 3.86 6.17
C PRO A 14 19.19 3.91 7.29
N PRO A 15 18.88 4.52 8.44
CA PRO A 15 19.79 4.51 9.59
C PRO A 15 19.97 3.10 10.16
N PRO A 16 21.01 2.87 10.99
CA PRO A 16 21.28 1.59 11.64
C PRO A 16 20.08 1.04 12.44
N ASP A 17 20.00 -0.30 12.51
CA ASP A 17 18.82 -1.11 12.84
C ASP A 17 18.28 -1.05 14.29
N ARG A 18 18.69 -0.09 15.14
CA ARG A 18 18.24 -0.08 16.55
C ARG A 18 17.04 0.83 16.76
N LEU A 19 15.89 0.22 17.07
CA LEU A 19 14.74 0.92 17.63
C LEU A 19 15.11 1.52 19.00
N PRO A 20 14.60 2.72 19.35
CA PRO A 20 14.96 3.38 20.60
C PRO A 20 14.43 2.61 21.82
N ASP A 21 15.09 2.77 22.96
CA ASP A 21 14.61 2.22 24.22
C ASP A 21 13.26 2.87 24.60
N GLY A 22 12.35 2.08 25.19
CA GLY A 22 10.96 2.45 25.41
C GLY A 22 10.04 2.20 24.21
N PHE A 23 10.57 2.02 23.00
CA PHE A 23 9.75 1.73 21.82
C PHE A 23 8.97 0.44 22.02
N THR A 24 7.66 0.49 21.83
CA THR A 24 6.79 -0.65 22.09
C THR A 24 6.18 -1.16 20.79
N VAL A 25 6.21 -2.48 20.59
CA VAL A 25 5.45 -3.15 19.53
C VAL A 25 4.44 -4.12 20.12
N ARG A 26 3.32 -4.27 19.43
CA ARG A 26 2.27 -5.24 19.78
C ARG A 26 2.02 -6.16 18.60
N LEU A 27 1.90 -7.47 18.85
CA LEU A 27 1.53 -8.42 17.81
C LEU A 27 0.20 -8.02 17.17
N ASP A 28 0.13 -8.15 15.85
CA ASP A 28 -1.10 -7.92 15.11
C ASP A 28 -2.18 -8.91 15.58
N PRO A 29 -3.44 -8.50 15.79
CA PRO A 29 -4.52 -9.40 16.21
C PRO A 29 -4.75 -10.59 15.28
N ARG A 30 -4.25 -10.55 14.04
CA ARG A 30 -4.29 -11.64 13.06
C ARG A 30 -3.10 -12.59 13.16
N THR A 31 -2.07 -12.23 13.91
CA THR A 31 -0.96 -13.11 14.23
C THR A 31 -1.45 -14.20 15.19
N ARG A 32 -1.15 -15.45 14.86
CA ARG A 32 -1.54 -16.63 15.65
C ARG A 32 -0.30 -17.25 16.26
N ARG A 33 -0.32 -17.43 17.59
CA ARG A 33 0.67 -18.21 18.32
C ARG A 33 0.40 -19.70 18.13
N ARG A 34 1.46 -20.48 17.95
CA ARG A 34 1.44 -21.93 17.92
C ARG A 34 2.62 -22.47 18.71
N ASP A 35 2.59 -23.77 18.98
CA ASP A 35 3.71 -24.51 19.58
C ASP A 35 4.19 -23.85 20.89
N GLY A 36 3.25 -23.57 21.80
CA GLY A 36 3.54 -22.90 23.08
C GLY A 36 4.10 -21.48 22.93
N GLY A 37 3.81 -20.79 21.82
CA GLY A 37 4.25 -19.42 21.55
C GLY A 37 5.58 -19.30 20.78
N THR A 38 6.25 -20.42 20.50
CA THR A 38 7.52 -20.43 19.75
C THR A 38 7.34 -20.31 18.24
N ALA A 39 6.11 -20.38 17.74
CA ALA A 39 5.79 -20.16 16.34
C ALA A 39 4.72 -19.07 16.19
N LEU A 40 5.01 -18.05 15.38
CA LEU A 40 4.11 -16.97 15.03
C LEU A 40 3.72 -17.07 13.56
N LEU A 41 2.41 -17.20 13.30
CA LEU A 41 1.86 -17.28 11.95
C LEU A 41 0.98 -16.04 11.68
N GLY A 42 1.38 -15.18 10.76
CA GLY A 42 0.68 -13.91 10.50
C GLY A 42 1.33 -13.06 9.42
N GLY A 43 0.93 -11.79 9.35
CA GLY A 43 1.47 -10.80 8.40
C GLY A 43 0.88 -10.85 6.99
N SER A 44 1.29 -9.87 6.17
CA SER A 44 1.04 -9.83 4.73
C SER A 44 2.34 -9.46 4.01
N PRO A 45 3.03 -10.39 3.31
CA PRO A 45 2.76 -11.83 3.20
C PRO A 45 2.45 -12.52 4.51
N LEU A 46 1.64 -13.58 4.44
CA LEU A 46 1.62 -14.54 5.54
C LEU A 46 3.04 -15.15 5.69
N ARG A 47 3.51 -15.21 6.92
CA ARG A 47 4.83 -15.68 7.32
C ARG A 47 4.69 -16.55 8.54
N LEU A 48 5.54 -17.58 8.60
CA LEU A 48 5.81 -18.32 9.81
C LEU A 48 7.18 -17.88 10.34
N LEU A 49 7.18 -17.22 11.49
CA LEU A 49 8.38 -16.90 12.24
C LEU A 49 8.51 -17.89 13.40
N ARG A 50 9.67 -18.51 13.54
CA ARG A 50 9.99 -19.38 14.67
C ARG A 50 10.90 -18.64 15.62
N LEU A 51 10.45 -18.49 16.86
CA LEU A 51 11.19 -17.87 17.93
C LEU A 51 11.97 -18.95 18.68
N LEU A 52 13.19 -18.63 19.08
CA LEU A 52 13.86 -19.40 20.13
C LEU A 52 13.07 -19.26 21.44
N PRO A 53 13.11 -20.24 22.36
CA PRO A 53 12.42 -20.14 23.65
C PRO A 53 12.74 -18.84 24.39
N ARG A 54 14.01 -18.46 24.47
CA ARG A 54 14.45 -17.19 25.07
C ARG A 54 13.79 -15.95 24.43
N ALA A 55 13.59 -15.96 23.10
CA ALA A 55 12.97 -14.86 22.37
C ALA A 55 11.45 -14.79 22.58
N ARG A 56 10.80 -15.94 22.78
CA ARG A 56 9.39 -15.99 23.18
C ARG A 56 9.19 -15.31 24.53
N ASP A 57 10.10 -15.56 25.48
CA ASP A 57 9.98 -15.07 26.85
C ASP A 57 10.18 -13.55 26.96
N LEU A 58 10.76 -12.91 25.93
CA LEU A 58 10.81 -11.45 25.81
C LEU A 58 9.44 -10.81 25.52
N LEU A 59 8.43 -11.58 25.10
CA LEU A 59 7.08 -11.10 24.85
C LEU A 59 6.22 -11.24 26.11
N THR A 60 5.75 -10.13 26.67
CA THR A 60 4.76 -10.12 27.76
C THR A 60 3.36 -10.09 27.17
N GLY A 61 2.69 -11.25 27.11
CA GLY A 61 1.49 -11.40 26.30
C GLY A 61 1.81 -11.09 24.84
N ASP A 62 1.09 -10.17 24.21
CA ASP A 62 1.33 -9.72 22.83
C ASP A 62 2.21 -8.48 22.70
N ARG A 63 2.79 -8.00 23.81
CA ARG A 63 3.57 -6.78 23.86
C ARG A 63 5.07 -7.09 23.98
N LEU A 64 5.88 -6.30 23.29
CA LEU A 64 7.34 -6.25 23.43
C LEU A 64 7.77 -4.79 23.60
N VAL A 65 8.51 -4.51 24.66
CA VAL A 65 9.13 -3.21 24.92
C VAL A 65 10.62 -3.32 24.63
N VAL A 66 11.16 -2.36 23.88
CA VAL A 66 12.59 -2.29 23.59
C VAL A 66 13.31 -1.74 24.82
N THR A 67 14.24 -2.52 25.35
CA THR A 67 15.07 -2.18 26.52
C THR A 67 16.55 -2.41 26.27
N ASN A 68 16.91 -3.15 25.22
CA ASN A 68 18.27 -3.49 24.86
C ASN A 68 18.36 -3.91 23.38
N THR A 69 19.56 -4.25 22.93
CA THR A 69 19.82 -4.68 21.55
C THR A 69 19.01 -5.90 21.12
N ALA A 70 18.78 -6.87 22.02
CA ALA A 70 18.07 -8.09 21.70
C ALA A 70 16.57 -7.84 21.47
N THR A 71 15.93 -7.09 22.36
CA THR A 71 14.52 -6.70 22.23
C THR A 71 14.31 -5.75 21.05
N ALA A 72 15.25 -4.83 20.78
CA ALA A 72 15.24 -3.99 19.58
C ALA A 72 15.28 -4.82 18.29
N ALA A 73 16.17 -5.81 18.22
CA ALA A 73 16.29 -6.70 17.08
C ALA A 73 15.03 -7.55 16.86
N LEU A 74 14.45 -8.10 17.93
CA LEU A 74 13.21 -8.86 17.85
C LEU A 74 12.03 -7.97 17.39
N ALA A 75 11.89 -6.77 17.96
CA ALA A 75 10.85 -5.81 17.57
C ALA A 75 10.96 -5.42 16.09
N ALA A 76 12.18 -5.10 15.63
CA ALA A 76 12.46 -4.81 14.23
C ALA A 76 12.07 -5.98 13.31
N ARG A 77 12.38 -7.22 13.69
CA ARG A 77 12.03 -8.42 12.91
C ARG A 77 10.51 -8.65 12.86
N LEU A 78 9.80 -8.41 13.97
CA LEU A 78 8.34 -8.54 14.02
C LEU A 78 7.66 -7.49 13.13
N LEU A 79 8.16 -6.25 13.11
CA LEU A 79 7.69 -5.18 12.22
C LEU A 79 7.97 -5.51 10.75
N ASP A 80 9.20 -5.92 10.41
CA ASP A 80 9.60 -6.27 9.04
C ASP A 80 8.85 -7.50 8.50
N ALA A 81 8.45 -8.41 9.40
CA ALA A 81 7.60 -9.55 9.06
C ALA A 81 6.11 -9.17 8.92
N GLY A 82 5.71 -7.97 9.35
CA GLY A 82 4.31 -7.56 9.43
C GLY A 82 3.52 -8.33 10.49
N LEU A 83 4.21 -8.93 11.47
CA LEU A 83 3.61 -9.69 12.57
C LEU A 83 3.20 -8.81 13.75
N ALA A 84 3.73 -7.59 13.81
CA ALA A 84 3.46 -6.61 14.84
C ALA A 84 3.27 -5.21 14.25
N SER A 85 2.66 -4.33 15.05
CA SER A 85 2.55 -2.91 14.79
C SER A 85 3.12 -2.11 15.97
N PRO A 86 3.69 -0.92 15.72
CA PRO A 86 4.15 -0.04 16.79
C PRO A 86 2.96 0.42 17.63
N GLN A 87 3.19 0.57 18.92
CA GLN A 87 2.24 1.18 19.84
C GLN A 87 2.55 2.68 19.95
N LEU A 88 1.63 3.50 19.43
CA LEU A 88 1.83 4.93 19.20
C LEU A 88 1.45 5.75 20.45
N VAL A 89 2.40 5.98 21.36
CA VAL A 89 2.14 6.62 22.66
C VAL A 89 2.72 8.04 22.83
N ASP A 90 3.67 8.45 21.99
CA ASP A 90 4.40 9.72 22.19
C ASP A 90 3.74 10.91 21.47
N ASP A 91 3.24 11.91 22.20
CA ASP A 91 2.65 13.13 21.65
C ASP A 91 3.63 14.29 21.52
N ARG A 92 4.76 14.04 20.84
CA ARG A 92 5.73 15.11 20.57
C ARG A 92 5.26 15.97 19.38
N PRO A 93 5.36 17.31 19.48
CA PRO A 93 5.18 18.18 18.33
C PRO A 93 6.13 17.77 17.21
N ALA A 94 5.61 17.65 16.00
CA ALA A 94 6.39 17.30 14.83
C ALA A 94 6.84 18.56 14.09
N ASP A 95 8.15 18.74 13.93
CA ASP A 95 8.71 19.73 13.02
C ASP A 95 8.41 19.32 11.57
N LEU A 96 7.38 19.93 10.97
CA LEU A 96 6.87 19.55 9.67
C LEU A 96 6.49 20.75 8.79
N THR A 97 6.57 20.58 7.48
CA THR A 97 6.06 21.51 6.46
C THR A 97 4.99 20.81 5.65
N VAL A 98 3.84 21.46 5.43
CA VAL A 98 2.80 20.95 4.53
C VAL A 98 3.06 21.46 3.11
N VAL A 99 3.12 20.56 2.13
CA VAL A 99 3.26 20.84 0.71
C VAL A 99 1.95 20.53 0.00
N VAL A 100 1.39 21.54 -0.68
CA VAL A 100 0.10 21.44 -1.37
C VAL A 100 0.25 21.74 -2.86
N PRO A 101 0.34 20.74 -3.74
CA PRO A 101 0.24 20.97 -5.18
C PRO A 101 -1.19 21.39 -5.55
N VAL A 102 -1.29 22.43 -6.39
CA VAL A 102 -2.57 22.95 -6.90
C VAL A 102 -2.46 23.30 -8.38
N LYS A 103 -3.54 23.04 -9.11
CA LYS A 103 -3.74 23.52 -10.47
C LYS A 103 -5.23 23.77 -10.69
N ASP A 104 -5.60 24.99 -11.07
CA ASP A 104 -6.96 25.42 -11.42
C ASP A 104 -8.02 25.13 -10.33
N ARG A 105 -7.64 25.20 -9.05
CA ARG A 105 -8.50 24.81 -7.90
C ARG A 105 -8.42 25.73 -6.68
N PRO A 106 -8.63 27.05 -6.81
CA PRO A 106 -8.57 27.97 -5.68
C PRO A 106 -9.59 27.65 -4.58
N ALA A 107 -10.81 27.21 -4.93
CA ALA A 107 -11.85 26.88 -3.95
C ALA A 107 -11.52 25.62 -3.12
N GLY A 108 -10.95 24.58 -3.75
CA GLY A 108 -10.45 23.39 -3.05
C GLY A 108 -9.31 23.75 -2.10
N LEU A 109 -8.35 24.54 -2.62
CA LEU A 109 -7.23 25.05 -1.83
C LEU A 109 -7.69 25.83 -0.61
N ALA A 110 -8.63 26.76 -0.75
CA ALA A 110 -9.17 27.55 0.36
C ALA A 110 -9.76 26.65 1.46
N ARG A 111 -10.52 25.62 1.06
CA ARG A 111 -11.12 24.66 1.98
C ARG A 111 -10.05 23.85 2.74
N LEU A 112 -9.03 23.38 2.04
CA LEU A 112 -7.91 22.66 2.64
C LEU A 112 -7.15 23.55 3.64
N LEU A 113 -6.76 24.77 3.22
CA LEU A 113 -6.01 25.70 4.06
C LEU A 113 -6.81 26.10 5.30
N ALA A 114 -8.13 26.32 5.18
CA ALA A 114 -9.01 26.55 6.32
C ALA A 114 -9.01 25.35 7.30
N ALA A 115 -9.06 24.12 6.80
CA ALA A 115 -9.01 22.93 7.64
C ALA A 115 -7.66 22.79 8.38
N LEU A 116 -6.54 23.09 7.71
CA LEU A 116 -5.21 23.09 8.33
C LEU A 116 -5.09 24.15 9.42
N ARG A 117 -5.64 25.36 9.20
CA ARG A 117 -5.62 26.45 10.18
C ARG A 117 -6.55 26.21 11.37
N ALA A 118 -7.62 25.43 11.18
CA ALA A 118 -8.56 25.09 12.25
C ALA A 118 -8.08 23.95 13.16
N ASP A 119 -7.13 23.13 12.72
CA ASP A 119 -6.53 22.07 13.53
C ASP A 119 -5.37 22.63 14.36
N PRO A 120 -5.41 22.60 15.71
CA PRO A 120 -4.32 23.08 16.56
C PRO A 120 -2.96 22.47 16.22
N ALA A 121 -2.92 21.22 15.75
CA ALA A 121 -1.68 20.53 15.40
C ALA A 121 -1.03 21.05 14.08
N THR A 122 -1.78 21.79 13.26
CA THR A 122 -1.29 22.36 11.99
C THR A 122 -1.53 23.86 11.85
N ALA A 123 -2.12 24.52 12.85
CA ALA A 123 -2.51 25.92 12.79
C ALA A 123 -1.33 26.87 12.50
N THR A 124 -0.15 26.57 13.06
CA THR A 124 1.08 27.36 12.95
C THR A 124 2.13 26.73 12.04
N VAL A 125 1.84 25.55 11.50
CA VAL A 125 2.78 24.82 10.65
C VAL A 125 3.03 25.59 9.34
N PRO A 126 4.28 25.64 8.83
CA PRO A 126 4.57 26.19 7.51
C PRO A 126 3.83 25.44 6.40
N VAL A 127 3.18 26.18 5.51
CA VAL A 127 2.50 25.63 4.32
C VAL A 127 3.12 26.21 3.06
N VAL A 128 3.54 25.32 2.16
CA VAL A 128 4.02 25.65 0.81
C VAL A 128 2.99 25.19 -0.20
N VAL A 129 2.30 26.14 -0.82
CA VAL A 129 1.42 25.90 -1.95
C VAL A 129 2.25 25.95 -3.22
N VAL A 130 2.15 24.90 -4.04
CA VAL A 130 2.85 24.83 -5.32
C VAL A 130 1.83 24.94 -6.45
N ASP A 131 1.79 26.10 -7.09
CA ASP A 131 0.93 26.37 -8.24
C ASP A 131 1.57 25.82 -9.52
N ASP A 132 1.06 24.69 -10.01
CA ASP A 132 1.56 24.00 -11.21
C ASP A 132 0.98 24.60 -12.50
N GLY A 133 1.11 25.92 -12.64
CA GLY A 133 0.68 26.67 -13.83
C GLY A 133 -0.83 26.77 -13.97
N SER A 134 -1.54 27.19 -12.90
CA SER A 134 -2.96 27.52 -12.98
C SER A 134 -3.20 28.69 -13.95
N ALA A 135 -4.36 28.65 -14.62
CA ALA A 135 -4.80 29.70 -15.56
C ALA A 135 -4.99 31.05 -14.87
N ASP A 136 -5.49 31.04 -13.63
CA ASP A 136 -5.59 32.22 -12.76
C ASP A 136 -4.60 32.11 -11.58
N PRO A 137 -3.34 32.55 -11.75
CA PRO A 137 -2.37 32.66 -10.66
C PRO A 137 -2.82 33.53 -9.49
N ALA A 138 -3.56 34.61 -9.80
CA ALA A 138 -3.89 35.64 -8.83
C ALA A 138 -4.86 35.07 -7.79
N ALA A 139 -5.85 34.28 -8.23
CA ALA A 139 -6.76 33.59 -7.31
C ALA A 139 -6.04 32.60 -6.38
N VAL A 140 -5.05 31.85 -6.89
CA VAL A 140 -4.26 30.92 -6.07
C VAL A 140 -3.41 31.68 -5.05
N THR A 141 -2.75 32.76 -5.49
CA THR A 141 -1.89 33.58 -4.63
C THR A 141 -2.69 34.29 -3.54
N ALA A 142 -3.83 34.89 -3.89
CA ALA A 142 -4.73 35.51 -2.92
C ALA A 142 -5.26 34.50 -1.89
N THR A 143 -5.63 33.31 -2.34
CA THR A 143 -6.08 32.22 -1.45
C THR A 143 -4.98 31.80 -0.48
N ALA A 144 -3.75 31.59 -0.98
CA ALA A 144 -2.62 31.21 -0.13
C ALA A 144 -2.27 32.31 0.89
N ALA A 145 -2.21 33.58 0.45
CA ALA A 145 -1.89 34.73 1.29
C ALA A 145 -2.90 34.90 2.44
N ARG A 146 -4.21 34.75 2.17
CA ARG A 146 -5.27 34.80 3.19
C ARG A 146 -5.07 33.80 4.34
N HIS A 147 -4.39 32.70 4.05
CA HIS A 147 -4.09 31.65 5.04
C HIS A 147 -2.61 31.61 5.42
N GLY A 148 -1.81 32.66 5.14
CA GLY A 148 -0.39 32.72 5.50
C GLY A 148 0.46 31.59 4.91
N ALA A 149 0.13 31.12 3.70
CA ALA A 149 0.88 30.08 3.01
C ALA A 149 1.84 30.68 1.98
N ARG A 150 3.04 30.09 1.85
CA ARG A 150 4.04 30.48 0.84
C ARG A 150 3.67 29.87 -0.50
N VAL A 151 3.77 30.64 -1.58
CA VAL A 151 3.52 30.14 -2.94
C VAL A 151 4.83 29.91 -3.70
N VAL A 152 4.92 28.78 -4.38
CA VAL A 152 5.93 28.48 -5.40
C VAL A 152 5.20 28.23 -6.71
N ARG A 153 5.50 28.99 -7.76
CA ARG A 153 4.79 28.88 -9.04
C ARG A 153 5.67 28.26 -10.13
N HIS A 154 5.08 27.37 -10.90
CA HIS A 154 5.60 26.98 -12.21
C HIS A 154 4.97 27.86 -13.30
N GLY A 155 5.78 28.32 -14.26
CA GLY A 155 5.28 29.07 -15.41
C GLY A 155 4.36 28.25 -16.32
N VAL A 156 4.55 26.93 -16.35
CA VAL A 156 3.71 25.96 -17.07
C VAL A 156 3.53 24.70 -16.23
N SER A 157 2.45 23.96 -16.47
CA SER A 157 2.16 22.72 -15.73
C SER A 157 3.18 21.62 -16.02
N ARG A 158 3.91 21.23 -14.98
CA ARG A 158 4.94 20.18 -14.98
C ARG A 158 4.45 18.86 -14.39
N GLY A 159 3.24 18.85 -13.83
CA GLY A 159 2.62 17.67 -13.25
C GLY A 159 2.84 17.54 -11.74
N PRO A 160 2.07 16.63 -11.10
CA PRO A 160 1.98 16.57 -9.65
C PRO A 160 3.31 16.14 -9.00
N ALA A 161 4.08 15.25 -9.62
CA ALA A 161 5.41 14.87 -9.14
C ALA A 161 6.37 16.08 -9.06
N ALA A 162 6.43 16.89 -10.12
CA ALA A 162 7.28 18.07 -10.16
C ALA A 162 6.83 19.13 -9.15
N ALA A 163 5.51 19.32 -9.00
CA ALA A 163 4.96 20.24 -8.00
C ALA A 163 5.31 19.81 -6.57
N ARG A 164 5.14 18.53 -6.23
CA ARG A 164 5.55 17.99 -4.93
C ARG A 164 7.06 18.14 -4.70
N ASN A 165 7.88 17.89 -5.71
CA ASN A 165 9.33 18.07 -5.59
C ASN A 165 9.74 19.53 -5.40
N ALA A 166 9.05 20.48 -6.05
CA ALA A 166 9.30 21.91 -5.82
C ALA A 166 8.98 22.32 -4.38
N GLY A 167 7.86 21.82 -3.83
CA GLY A 167 7.52 22.03 -2.42
C GLY A 167 8.51 21.34 -1.47
N LEU A 168 8.95 20.12 -1.79
CA LEU A 168 9.97 19.39 -1.03
C LEU A 168 11.30 20.16 -0.96
N ARG A 169 11.72 20.80 -2.06
CA ARG A 169 12.92 21.66 -2.10
C ARG A 169 12.75 22.94 -1.29
N ALA A 170 11.53 23.46 -1.18
CA ALA A 170 11.22 24.65 -0.41
C ALA A 170 11.04 24.38 1.10
N ALA A 171 10.84 23.12 1.50
CA ALA A 171 10.65 22.71 2.89
C ALA A 171 12.00 22.58 3.63
N ALA A 172 12.10 23.21 4.81
CA ALA A 172 13.30 23.17 5.65
C ALA A 172 13.23 22.12 6.78
N THR A 173 12.02 21.76 7.19
CA THR A 173 11.73 20.91 8.35
C THR A 173 12.17 19.45 8.17
N GLU A 174 12.28 18.69 9.26
CA GLU A 174 12.64 17.27 9.18
C GLU A 174 11.57 16.44 8.43
N LEU A 175 10.29 16.75 8.70
CA LEU A 175 9.15 16.06 8.12
C LEU A 175 8.48 16.92 7.04
N VAL A 176 7.95 16.27 6.01
CA VAL A 176 7.15 16.91 4.97
C VAL A 176 5.85 16.15 4.82
N ALA A 177 4.75 16.86 4.93
CA ALA A 177 3.41 16.36 4.70
C ALA A 177 2.94 16.79 3.30
N PHE A 178 2.63 15.87 2.41
CA PHE A 178 2.00 16.20 1.13
C PHE A 178 0.49 16.06 1.27
N LEU A 179 -0.27 17.05 0.78
CA LEU A 179 -1.73 17.02 0.71
C LEU A 179 -2.19 17.59 -0.62
N ASP A 180 -3.05 16.86 -1.33
CA ASP A 180 -3.67 17.39 -2.54
C ASP A 180 -4.67 18.51 -2.21
N SER A 181 -4.78 19.51 -3.08
CA SER A 181 -5.67 20.67 -2.90
C SER A 181 -7.17 20.34 -2.80
N ASP A 182 -7.58 19.11 -3.11
CA ASP A 182 -8.94 18.60 -2.96
C ASP A 182 -9.14 17.67 -1.74
N CYS A 183 -8.18 17.68 -0.80
CA CYS A 183 -8.25 17.00 0.49
C CYS A 183 -8.77 17.89 1.63
N VAL A 184 -9.32 17.26 2.66
CA VAL A 184 -9.72 17.87 3.94
C VAL A 184 -9.28 16.93 5.07
N PRO A 185 -8.17 17.21 5.77
CA PRO A 185 -7.70 16.38 6.86
C PRO A 185 -8.60 16.45 8.09
N ARG A 186 -8.68 15.37 8.86
CA ARG A 186 -9.32 15.39 10.19
C ARG A 186 -8.36 16.01 11.22
N PRO A 187 -8.88 16.71 12.26
CA PRO A 187 -8.03 17.26 13.31
C PRO A 187 -7.17 16.18 13.99
N GLY A 188 -5.90 16.50 14.25
CA GLY A 188 -4.93 15.59 14.89
C GLY A 188 -4.35 14.51 13.98
N TRP A 189 -4.62 14.56 12.67
CA TRP A 189 -4.11 13.57 11.71
C TRP A 189 -2.58 13.54 11.68
N THR A 190 -1.91 14.70 11.70
CA THR A 190 -0.44 14.80 11.74
C THR A 190 0.13 14.22 13.01
N THR A 191 -0.51 14.44 14.17
CA THR A 191 -0.09 13.88 15.46
C THR A 191 -0.05 12.35 15.41
N VAL A 192 -1.12 11.72 14.90
CA VAL A 192 -1.19 10.26 14.77
C VAL A 192 -0.10 9.72 13.84
N LEU A 193 0.14 10.39 12.71
CA LEU A 193 1.17 9.99 11.75
C LEU A 193 2.59 10.21 12.30
N ALA A 194 2.82 11.33 12.96
CA ALA A 194 4.12 11.72 13.51
C ALA A 194 4.63 10.71 14.55
N ARG A 195 3.75 10.09 15.34
CA ARG A 195 4.11 9.02 16.30
C ARG A 195 4.89 7.86 15.66
N HIS A 196 4.68 7.56 14.38
CA HIS A 196 5.44 6.51 13.69
C HIS A 196 6.90 6.88 13.48
N THR A 197 7.25 8.17 13.50
CA THR A 197 8.63 8.67 13.24
C THR A 197 9.61 8.33 14.37
N ALA A 198 9.11 7.85 15.52
CA ALA A 198 9.90 7.21 16.55
C ALA A 198 10.65 5.97 16.03
N ASP A 199 10.17 5.33 14.96
CA ASP A 199 10.96 4.37 14.19
C ASP A 199 11.93 5.13 13.26
N PRO A 200 13.25 5.07 13.51
CA PRO A 200 14.23 5.77 12.68
C PRO A 200 14.26 5.26 11.23
N ARG A 201 13.79 4.03 10.98
CA ARG A 201 13.67 3.43 9.64
C ARG A 201 12.32 3.73 8.97
N LEU A 202 11.40 4.48 9.58
CA LEU A 202 10.22 4.96 8.87
C LEU A 202 10.61 6.06 7.89
N ALA A 203 10.30 5.83 6.61
CA ALA A 203 10.39 6.86 5.57
C ALA A 203 9.07 7.59 5.37
N VAL A 204 7.96 6.86 5.24
CA VAL A 204 6.66 7.42 4.88
C VAL A 204 5.54 6.71 5.64
N VAL A 205 4.57 7.47 6.11
CA VAL A 205 3.29 6.97 6.62
C VAL A 205 2.14 7.76 5.99
N ALA A 206 1.05 7.08 5.62
CA ALA A 206 -0.14 7.74 5.08
C ALA A 206 -1.39 7.45 5.93
N PRO A 207 -2.31 8.42 6.02
CA PRO A 207 -3.61 8.25 6.64
C PRO A 207 -4.55 7.46 5.72
N ARG A 208 -5.71 7.07 6.24
CA ARG A 208 -6.82 6.59 5.41
C ARG A 208 -7.40 7.73 4.58
N ILE A 209 -7.47 7.55 3.26
CA ILE A 209 -8.25 8.46 2.41
C ILE A 209 -9.71 8.02 2.47
N THR A 210 -10.60 8.93 2.83
CA THR A 210 -12.05 8.71 2.81
C THR A 210 -12.70 9.65 1.80
N ALA A 211 -13.92 9.36 1.36
CA ALA A 211 -14.66 10.33 0.58
C ALA A 211 -15.02 11.56 1.44
N LEU A 212 -14.96 12.75 0.83
CA LEU A 212 -15.49 13.96 1.44
C LEU A 212 -17.01 13.86 1.56
N GLU A 213 -17.48 13.58 2.78
CA GLU A 213 -18.88 13.30 3.07
C GLU A 213 -19.78 14.47 2.71
N THR A 214 -20.85 14.09 2.04
CA THR A 214 -21.89 14.94 1.51
C THR A 214 -23.12 14.87 2.41
N GLY A 215 -23.40 15.90 3.20
CA GLY A 215 -24.74 16.12 3.77
C GLY A 215 -25.16 15.30 5.00
N GLU A 216 -24.64 14.09 5.24
CA GLU A 216 -25.04 13.24 6.38
C GLU A 216 -24.10 13.34 7.59
N ARG A 217 -24.62 13.01 8.78
CA ARG A 217 -23.85 12.98 10.03
C ARG A 217 -22.70 11.98 9.91
N PRO A 218 -21.48 12.33 10.36
CA PRO A 218 -20.37 11.41 10.37
C PRO A 218 -20.70 10.11 11.13
N SER A 219 -20.27 8.98 10.58
CA SER A 219 -20.47 7.63 11.16
C SER A 219 -19.52 7.28 12.33
N TRP A 220 -18.87 8.29 12.93
CA TRP A 220 -17.82 8.12 13.94
C TRP A 220 -18.13 8.93 15.22
N PRO A 221 -17.66 8.49 16.40
CA PRO A 221 -18.16 9.00 17.68
C PRO A 221 -17.38 10.22 18.17
N LEU A 222 -17.64 11.41 17.61
CA LEU A 222 -17.61 12.64 18.42
C LEU A 222 -18.83 13.47 18.07
N ARG A 223 -19.51 13.97 19.10
CA ARG A 223 -20.42 15.10 18.96
C ARG A 223 -19.66 16.24 18.28
N PRO A 224 -20.19 16.87 17.22
CA PRO A 224 -19.60 18.10 16.71
C PRO A 224 -19.51 19.12 17.87
N PRO A 225 -18.44 19.93 17.94
CA PRO A 225 -18.36 20.99 18.94
C PRO A 225 -19.62 21.86 18.85
N ARG A 226 -20.24 22.16 20.00
CA ARG A 226 -21.47 22.98 20.08
C ARG A 226 -21.25 24.38 19.49
N GLN A 227 -20.01 24.84 19.45
CA GLN A 227 -19.58 26.07 18.81
C GLN A 227 -18.24 25.80 18.08
N GLY A 228 -18.26 25.83 16.76
CA GLY A 228 -17.12 25.57 15.87
C GLY A 228 -17.57 25.58 14.40
N PRO A 229 -16.67 25.78 13.43
CA PRO A 229 -17.04 25.85 12.03
C PRO A 229 -17.73 24.55 11.58
N LYS A 230 -18.93 24.67 11.01
CA LYS A 230 -19.65 23.54 10.41
C LYS A 230 -18.79 22.99 9.26
N TRP A 231 -18.47 21.70 9.29
CA TRP A 231 -17.73 21.04 8.22
C TRP A 231 -18.45 21.21 6.87
N PRO A 232 -17.73 21.54 5.79
CA PRO A 232 -18.33 21.78 4.49
C PRO A 232 -19.03 20.52 3.99
N ARG A 233 -20.36 20.61 3.82
CA ARG A 233 -21.20 19.55 3.27
C ARG A 233 -21.39 19.80 1.78
N ARG A 234 -21.09 18.79 0.96
CA ARG A 234 -21.47 18.76 -0.46
C ARG A 234 -22.75 17.90 -0.61
N PRO A 235 -23.57 17.99 -1.66
CA PRO A 235 -24.59 16.96 -1.95
C PRO A 235 -24.03 15.86 -2.86
N LEU A 236 -24.45 14.58 -2.70
CA LEU A 236 -24.13 13.52 -3.66
C LEU A 236 -24.80 13.85 -4.99
N LYS A 237 -24.01 14.05 -6.04
CA LYS A 237 -24.51 14.32 -7.39
C LYS A 237 -24.29 13.07 -8.24
N GLY A 238 -25.26 12.15 -8.18
CA GLY A 238 -25.34 11.01 -9.10
C GLY A 238 -25.02 9.66 -8.48
N TRP A 239 -25.14 8.61 -9.30
CA TRP A 239 -25.03 7.21 -8.86
C TRP A 239 -23.58 6.76 -8.62
N VAL A 240 -22.61 7.36 -9.33
CA VAL A 240 -21.17 7.08 -9.18
C VAL A 240 -20.66 7.57 -7.82
N ASP A 241 -21.17 8.69 -7.31
CA ASP A 241 -20.74 9.24 -6.02
C ASP A 241 -20.97 8.27 -4.86
N ARG A 242 -22.10 7.55 -4.84
CA ARG A 242 -22.35 6.52 -3.81
C ARG A 242 -21.39 5.35 -3.94
N TYR A 243 -21.06 4.96 -5.17
CA TYR A 243 -20.08 3.93 -5.42
C TYR A 243 -18.70 4.39 -4.97
N GLU A 244 -18.20 5.52 -5.44
CA GLU A 244 -16.87 6.06 -5.07
C GLU A 244 -16.79 6.40 -3.57
N ALA A 245 -17.87 6.80 -2.90
CA ALA A 245 -17.87 7.01 -1.46
C ALA A 245 -17.74 5.71 -0.67
N ALA A 246 -18.31 4.62 -1.19
CA ALA A 246 -18.13 3.30 -0.63
C ALA A 246 -16.87 2.60 -1.14
N VAL A 247 -16.37 3.05 -2.30
CA VAL A 247 -15.46 2.40 -3.25
C VAL A 247 -14.60 3.43 -4.06
N SER A 248 -13.83 4.36 -3.44
CA SER A 248 -12.66 5.15 -4.00
C SER A 248 -11.20 4.57 -3.99
N ALA A 249 -10.54 4.40 -5.15
CA ALA A 249 -9.20 3.78 -5.30
C ALA A 249 -8.06 4.24 -4.34
N LEU A 250 -8.26 5.34 -3.60
CA LEU A 250 -7.33 5.92 -2.63
C LEU A 250 -7.53 5.40 -1.19
N ASP A 251 -8.64 4.73 -0.86
CA ASP A 251 -8.82 4.12 0.47
C ASP A 251 -8.13 2.74 0.52
N MET A 252 -7.20 2.57 1.46
CA MET A 252 -6.44 1.31 1.65
C MET A 252 -7.07 0.42 2.74
N GLY A 253 -8.28 0.76 3.19
CA GLY A 253 -9.07 -0.01 4.14
C GLY A 253 -8.87 0.40 5.61
N PRO A 254 -9.53 -0.30 6.55
CA PRO A 254 -9.61 0.13 7.96
C PRO A 254 -8.48 -0.41 8.84
N SER A 255 -7.52 -1.16 8.29
CA SER A 255 -6.50 -1.85 9.09
C SER A 255 -5.11 -1.29 8.86
N PRO A 256 -4.34 -1.03 9.93
CA PRO A 256 -2.95 -0.64 9.79
C PRO A 256 -2.17 -1.75 9.09
N ALA A 257 -1.19 -1.36 8.28
CA ALA A 257 -0.40 -2.32 7.53
C ALA A 257 1.02 -1.80 7.23
N PRO A 258 2.03 -2.68 7.19
CA PRO A 258 3.25 -2.37 6.45
C PRO A 258 2.92 -2.26 4.95
N VAL A 259 3.68 -1.44 4.24
CA VAL A 259 3.50 -1.19 2.81
C VAL A 259 4.73 -1.61 2.05
N ALA A 260 4.57 -2.54 1.11
CA ALA A 260 5.62 -2.98 0.18
C ALA A 260 5.00 -3.73 -1.03
N PRO A 261 5.76 -3.91 -2.12
CA PRO A 261 5.32 -4.74 -3.24
C PRO A 261 4.82 -6.12 -2.77
N GLY A 262 3.62 -6.50 -3.21
CA GLY A 262 2.99 -7.78 -2.89
C GLY A 262 2.46 -7.93 -1.46
N THR A 263 2.58 -6.92 -0.58
CA THR A 263 1.89 -6.94 0.72
C THR A 263 0.41 -6.58 0.56
N ALA A 264 -0.33 -6.47 1.67
CA ALA A 264 -1.75 -6.15 1.57
C ALA A 264 -1.95 -4.78 0.94
N VAL A 265 -1.41 -3.76 1.60
CA VAL A 265 -1.27 -2.42 1.05
C VAL A 265 0.05 -2.39 0.30
N SER A 266 0.04 -2.18 -1.02
CA SER A 266 1.25 -2.25 -1.84
C SER A 266 1.86 -0.89 -2.18
N TYR A 267 1.13 0.18 -1.96
CA TYR A 267 1.53 1.56 -2.17
C TYR A 267 0.72 2.49 -1.26
N LEU A 268 1.09 3.77 -1.22
CA LEU A 268 0.36 4.82 -0.52
C LEU A 268 -0.01 5.91 -1.53
N PRO A 269 -1.27 6.36 -1.58
CA PRO A 269 -1.64 7.49 -2.41
C PRO A 269 -0.94 8.78 -1.96
N SER A 270 -0.43 9.55 -2.93
CA SER A 270 0.18 10.86 -2.67
C SER A 270 -0.82 11.98 -2.34
N ALA A 271 -2.11 11.67 -2.32
CA ALA A 271 -3.19 12.56 -1.87
C ALA A 271 -3.01 13.02 -0.42
N ALA A 272 -2.46 12.16 0.44
CA ALA A 272 -2.01 12.51 1.77
C ALA A 272 -0.88 11.57 2.22
N LEU A 273 0.29 12.11 2.56
CA LEU A 273 1.36 11.34 3.20
C LEU A 273 2.26 12.23 4.06
N LEU A 274 2.76 11.68 5.16
CA LEU A 274 3.80 12.27 5.99
C LEU A 274 5.10 11.51 5.73
N ALA A 275 6.15 12.24 5.35
CA ALA A 275 7.42 11.67 4.97
C ALA A 275 8.59 12.30 5.75
N ARG A 276 9.58 11.48 6.08
CA ARG A 276 10.88 11.96 6.55
C ARG A 276 11.65 12.52 5.35
N ARG A 277 11.96 13.83 5.37
CA ARG A 277 12.56 14.55 4.23
C ARG A 277 13.83 13.87 3.73
N ARG A 278 14.74 13.51 4.64
CA ARG A 278 16.00 12.82 4.29
C ARG A 278 15.80 11.47 3.60
N ALA A 279 14.70 10.77 3.89
CA ALA A 279 14.43 9.47 3.27
C ALA A 279 13.99 9.61 1.80
N LEU A 280 13.43 10.76 1.40
CA LEU A 280 12.89 10.96 0.05
C LEU A 280 13.99 11.10 -1.02
N GLY A 281 15.21 11.49 -0.65
CA GLY A 281 16.32 11.71 -1.59
C GLY A 281 15.89 12.66 -2.73
N GLY A 282 15.97 12.20 -3.98
CA GLY A 282 15.53 12.93 -5.17
C GLY A 282 14.01 13.12 -5.33
N GLY A 283 13.18 12.65 -4.38
CA GLY A 283 11.73 12.85 -4.38
C GLY A 283 10.96 11.95 -5.35
N PHE A 284 9.88 12.49 -5.92
CA PHE A 284 9.00 11.84 -6.89
C PHE A 284 9.62 11.83 -8.30
N ASP A 285 9.18 10.89 -9.14
CA ASP A 285 9.59 10.86 -10.55
C ASP A 285 8.85 11.92 -11.37
N GLU A 286 9.51 13.04 -11.72
CA GLU A 286 8.90 14.11 -12.52
C GLU A 286 8.50 13.72 -13.95
N ALA A 287 9.06 12.63 -14.51
CA ALA A 287 8.66 12.10 -15.81
C ALA A 287 7.37 11.24 -15.71
N MET A 288 6.99 10.80 -14.51
CA MET A 288 5.74 10.09 -14.26
C MET A 288 4.62 11.07 -13.95
N ARG A 289 3.58 11.06 -14.80
CA ARG A 289 2.32 11.78 -14.55
C ARG A 289 1.28 10.93 -13.81
N VAL A 290 1.57 9.64 -13.61
CA VAL A 290 0.73 8.66 -12.96
C VAL A 290 1.62 7.62 -12.30
N ALA A 291 1.19 7.07 -11.16
CA ALA A 291 1.90 6.04 -10.41
C ALA A 291 3.28 6.48 -9.87
N GLU A 292 3.53 7.79 -9.80
CA GLU A 292 4.73 8.36 -9.19
C GLU A 292 4.85 8.03 -7.70
N ASP A 293 3.70 7.86 -7.04
CA ASP A 293 3.56 7.51 -5.63
C ASP A 293 3.90 6.03 -5.39
N VAL A 294 3.41 5.14 -6.26
CA VAL A 294 3.77 3.72 -6.27
C VAL A 294 5.28 3.56 -6.46
N ASP A 295 5.87 4.26 -7.44
CA ASP A 295 7.31 4.23 -7.67
C ASP A 295 8.11 4.67 -6.44
N LEU A 296 7.73 5.80 -5.82
CA LEU A 296 8.41 6.30 -4.63
C LEU A 296 8.39 5.26 -3.50
N VAL A 297 7.23 4.71 -3.18
CA VAL A 297 7.09 3.69 -2.11
C VAL A 297 7.93 2.46 -2.42
N TRP A 298 7.95 2.00 -3.67
CA TRP A 298 8.70 0.82 -4.06
C TRP A 298 10.22 1.06 -4.02
N ARG A 299 10.69 2.25 -4.42
CA ARG A 299 12.11 2.63 -4.24
C ARG A 299 12.51 2.70 -2.77
N LEU A 300 11.68 3.30 -1.92
CA LEU A 300 11.94 3.40 -0.48
C LEU A 300 12.05 2.01 0.18
N THR A 301 11.10 1.13 -0.13
CA THR A 301 11.09 -0.24 0.41
C THR A 301 12.25 -1.08 -0.12
N ALA A 302 12.62 -0.93 -1.40
CA ALA A 302 13.79 -1.56 -1.99
C ALA A 302 15.11 -1.08 -1.36
N ALA A 303 15.17 0.20 -0.95
CA ALA A 303 16.30 0.76 -0.21
C ALA A 303 16.35 0.34 1.27
N GLY A 304 15.34 -0.39 1.77
CA GLY A 304 15.30 -0.90 3.14
C GLY A 304 14.58 0.02 4.14
N TRP A 305 13.93 1.10 3.69
CA TRP A 305 13.04 1.88 4.55
C TRP A 305 11.74 1.14 4.83
N ARG A 306 11.13 1.45 5.97
CA ARG A 306 9.76 1.05 6.31
C ARG A 306 8.79 2.11 5.82
N VAL A 307 7.70 1.64 5.23
CA VAL A 307 6.55 2.44 4.82
C VAL A 307 5.32 1.86 5.50
N ARG A 308 4.46 2.71 6.05
CA ARG A 308 3.30 2.28 6.84
C ARG A 308 2.00 2.96 6.42
N TYR A 309 0.91 2.26 6.61
CA TYR A 309 -0.44 2.79 6.48
C TYR A 309 -1.10 2.85 7.85
N GLU A 310 -1.67 4.01 8.21
CA GLU A 310 -2.25 4.29 9.52
C GLU A 310 -3.69 4.82 9.39
N PRO A 311 -4.71 3.94 9.47
CA PRO A 311 -6.08 4.33 9.26
C PRO A 311 -6.74 5.02 10.47
N ALA A 312 -6.06 5.12 11.62
CA ALA A 312 -6.54 5.95 12.72
C ALA A 312 -6.50 7.45 12.38
N ALA A 313 -5.57 7.86 11.51
CA ALA A 313 -5.62 9.16 10.84
C ALA A 313 -6.46 9.04 9.57
N ALA A 314 -7.29 10.05 9.29
CA ALA A 314 -8.08 10.06 8.06
C ALA A 314 -8.09 11.44 7.39
N VAL A 315 -8.09 11.44 6.06
CA VAL A 315 -8.17 12.62 5.21
C VAL A 315 -9.29 12.40 4.21
N ALA A 316 -10.27 13.30 4.21
CA ALA A 316 -11.34 13.28 3.24
C ALA A 316 -10.84 13.82 1.88
N HIS A 317 -11.31 13.26 0.78
CA HIS A 317 -10.90 13.63 -0.58
C HIS A 317 -12.13 13.87 -1.47
N GLU A 318 -12.11 14.92 -2.30
CA GLU A 318 -13.18 15.20 -3.26
C GLU A 318 -13.04 14.33 -4.52
N HIS A 319 -14.11 13.66 -4.95
CA HIS A 319 -14.04 12.76 -6.10
C HIS A 319 -14.77 13.30 -7.34
N PRO A 320 -14.42 12.83 -8.56
CA PRO A 320 -15.15 13.18 -9.77
C PRO A 320 -16.60 12.71 -9.69
N THR A 321 -17.55 13.58 -10.07
CA THR A 321 -18.99 13.29 -9.96
C THR A 321 -19.64 12.79 -11.24
N THR A 322 -18.99 12.99 -12.38
CA THR A 322 -19.51 12.52 -13.66
C THR A 322 -18.91 11.17 -14.01
N THR A 323 -19.74 10.25 -14.51
CA THR A 323 -19.30 8.91 -14.95
C THR A 323 -18.14 9.00 -15.95
N ALA A 324 -18.19 9.97 -16.88
CA ALA A 324 -17.16 10.17 -17.88
C ALA A 324 -15.82 10.62 -17.27
N ALA A 325 -15.82 11.57 -16.32
CA ALA A 325 -14.60 11.98 -15.64
C ALA A 325 -14.01 10.86 -14.77
N TRP A 326 -14.89 10.12 -14.09
CA TRP A 326 -14.52 8.97 -13.29
C TRP A 326 -13.87 7.86 -14.14
N LEU A 327 -14.49 7.45 -15.26
CA LEU A 327 -13.93 6.44 -16.16
C LEU A 327 -12.61 6.87 -16.81
N ARG A 328 -12.51 8.12 -17.29
CA ARG A 328 -11.26 8.66 -17.82
C ARG A 328 -10.12 8.56 -16.81
N ARG A 329 -10.40 8.82 -15.53
CA ARG A 329 -9.42 8.67 -14.45
C ARG A 329 -9.00 7.21 -14.26
N ARG A 330 -9.91 6.24 -14.34
CA ARG A 330 -9.58 4.81 -14.25
C ARG A 330 -8.71 4.34 -15.41
N VAL A 331 -9.03 4.77 -16.63
CA VAL A 331 -8.20 4.54 -17.82
C VAL A 331 -6.81 5.13 -17.62
N PHE A 332 -6.72 6.39 -17.18
CA PHE A 332 -5.44 7.05 -16.92
C PHE A 332 -4.59 6.28 -15.89
N TYR A 333 -5.19 5.85 -14.77
CA TYR A 333 -4.49 5.03 -13.77
C TYR A 333 -3.99 3.70 -14.32
N GLY A 334 -4.76 3.05 -15.20
CA GLY A 334 -4.36 1.82 -15.87
C GLY A 334 -3.04 1.96 -16.66
N THR A 335 -2.80 3.13 -17.28
CA THR A 335 -1.59 3.36 -18.08
C THR A 335 -0.29 3.33 -17.27
N GLY A 336 -0.36 3.61 -15.96
CA GLY A 336 0.81 3.65 -15.08
C GLY A 336 1.50 2.29 -14.89
N ALA A 337 0.79 1.19 -15.11
CA ALA A 337 1.35 -0.16 -14.94
C ALA A 337 2.53 -0.43 -15.88
N ALA A 338 2.52 0.09 -17.11
CA ALA A 338 3.63 -0.07 -18.05
C ALA A 338 4.89 0.67 -17.57
N LEU A 339 4.72 1.90 -17.06
CA LEU A 339 5.82 2.68 -16.49
C LEU A 339 6.43 1.98 -15.27
N LEU A 340 5.58 1.41 -14.41
CA LEU A 340 6.03 0.62 -13.26
C LEU A 340 6.73 -0.66 -13.68
N ALA A 341 6.24 -1.36 -14.73
CA ALA A 341 6.87 -2.57 -15.26
C ALA A 341 8.29 -2.32 -15.75
N ALA A 342 8.50 -1.21 -16.45
CA ALA A 342 9.82 -0.82 -16.95
C ALA A 342 10.84 -0.61 -15.82
N ARG A 343 10.38 -0.13 -14.66
CA ARG A 343 11.24 0.27 -13.53
C ARG A 343 11.40 -0.80 -12.46
N HIS A 344 10.35 -1.59 -12.22
CA HIS A 344 10.26 -2.53 -11.10
C HIS A 344 10.03 -3.98 -11.53
N GLY A 345 10.02 -4.25 -12.84
CA GLY A 345 9.91 -5.60 -13.39
C GLY A 345 8.65 -6.33 -12.94
N SER A 346 8.80 -7.56 -12.45
CA SER A 346 7.68 -8.44 -12.08
C SER A 346 6.92 -8.01 -10.82
N ALA A 347 7.38 -6.97 -10.10
CA ALA A 347 6.64 -6.43 -8.95
C ALA A 347 5.25 -5.89 -9.32
N VAL A 348 5.05 -5.50 -10.59
CA VAL A 348 3.78 -4.98 -11.11
C VAL A 348 2.81 -6.09 -11.56
N ALA A 349 3.24 -7.35 -11.55
CA ALA A 349 2.50 -8.44 -12.18
C ALA A 349 1.02 -8.47 -11.73
N PRO A 350 0.06 -8.42 -12.67
CA PRO A 350 -1.37 -8.38 -12.35
C PRO A 350 -1.86 -9.67 -11.70
N VAL A 351 -1.11 -10.77 -11.89
CA VAL A 351 -1.43 -12.09 -11.38
C VAL A 351 -0.19 -12.69 -10.73
N VAL A 352 -0.29 -12.96 -9.43
CA VAL A 352 0.73 -13.67 -8.65
C VAL A 352 0.11 -14.91 -8.01
N VAL A 353 0.21 -16.06 -8.68
CA VAL A 353 -0.45 -17.33 -8.29
C VAL A 353 0.52 -18.50 -8.25
N SER A 354 0.19 -19.52 -7.44
CA SER A 354 1.15 -20.63 -7.19
C SER A 354 1.22 -21.50 -8.39
N PRO A 355 2.39 -22.04 -8.75
CA PRO A 355 2.41 -23.12 -9.72
C PRO A 355 1.40 -24.22 -9.36
N TRP A 356 1.33 -24.61 -8.07
CA TRP A 356 0.35 -25.57 -7.55
C TRP A 356 -1.11 -25.14 -7.70
N SER A 357 -1.42 -23.90 -7.30
CA SER A 357 -2.80 -23.37 -7.36
C SER A 357 -3.21 -23.08 -8.81
N ALA A 358 -2.29 -22.60 -9.66
CA ALA A 358 -2.52 -22.38 -11.08
C ALA A 358 -2.78 -23.71 -11.79
N ALA A 359 -1.99 -24.74 -11.51
CA ALA A 359 -2.22 -26.09 -12.02
C ALA A 359 -3.57 -26.65 -11.55
N ALA A 360 -3.87 -26.55 -10.24
CA ALA A 360 -5.15 -27.00 -9.71
C ALA A 360 -6.35 -26.29 -10.36
N TRP A 361 -6.28 -24.97 -10.53
CA TRP A 361 -7.33 -24.21 -11.21
C TRP A 361 -7.41 -24.52 -12.70
N ALA A 362 -6.29 -24.68 -13.41
CA ALA A 362 -6.30 -25.08 -14.82
C ALA A 362 -6.98 -26.44 -15.01
N LEU A 363 -6.68 -27.41 -14.14
CA LEU A 363 -7.29 -28.74 -14.14
C LEU A 363 -8.78 -28.69 -13.78
N ALA A 364 -9.16 -27.95 -12.73
CA ALA A 364 -10.55 -27.77 -12.34
C ALA A 364 -11.37 -27.07 -13.45
N LEU A 365 -10.77 -26.10 -14.14
CA LEU A 365 -11.34 -25.43 -15.30
C LEU A 365 -11.36 -26.30 -16.56
N THR A 366 -10.91 -27.57 -16.55
CA THR A 366 -11.30 -28.50 -17.62
C THR A 366 -12.74 -28.99 -17.46
N GLY A 367 -13.32 -28.85 -16.25
CA GLY A 367 -14.68 -29.22 -15.86
C GLY A 367 -15.11 -30.64 -16.21
N ARG A 368 -14.17 -31.56 -16.38
CA ARG A 368 -14.40 -33.00 -16.46
C ARG A 368 -14.17 -33.59 -15.06
N ARG A 369 -14.82 -34.72 -14.72
CA ARG A 369 -14.59 -35.41 -13.43
C ARG A 369 -13.10 -35.69 -13.21
N ALA A 370 -12.41 -36.18 -14.23
CA ALA A 370 -10.96 -36.41 -14.20
C ALA A 370 -10.16 -35.14 -13.85
N GLY A 371 -10.55 -33.97 -14.37
CA GLY A 371 -9.89 -32.70 -14.05
C GLY A 371 -10.08 -32.27 -12.61
N ALA A 372 -11.26 -32.53 -12.02
CA ALA A 372 -11.51 -32.27 -10.61
C ALA A 372 -10.69 -33.20 -9.70
N VAL A 373 -10.60 -34.49 -10.04
CA VAL A 373 -9.75 -35.46 -9.33
C VAL A 373 -8.27 -35.07 -9.43
N ALA A 374 -7.79 -34.71 -10.62
CA ALA A 374 -6.41 -34.25 -10.81
C ALA A 374 -6.11 -32.97 -10.02
N ALA A 375 -7.05 -32.00 -10.00
CA ALA A 375 -6.92 -30.80 -9.18
C ALA A 375 -6.83 -31.13 -7.69
N ALA A 376 -7.65 -32.05 -7.19
CA ALA A 376 -7.60 -32.53 -5.80
C ALA A 376 -6.25 -33.20 -5.50
N GLY A 377 -5.73 -34.02 -6.41
CA GLY A 377 -4.39 -34.63 -6.30
C GLY A 377 -3.26 -33.60 -6.20
N VAL A 378 -3.30 -32.56 -7.04
CA VAL A 378 -2.33 -31.44 -6.98
C VAL A 378 -2.38 -30.72 -5.63
N LEU A 379 -3.57 -30.47 -5.08
CA LEU A 379 -3.73 -29.84 -3.78
C LEU A 379 -3.30 -30.75 -2.62
N ALA A 380 -3.54 -32.05 -2.71
CA ALA A 380 -3.08 -33.04 -1.73
C ALA A 380 -1.55 -33.12 -1.72
N ALA A 381 -0.91 -33.20 -2.89
CA ALA A 381 0.54 -33.19 -3.02
C ALA A 381 1.18 -31.89 -2.49
N ALA A 382 0.56 -30.73 -2.80
CA ALA A 382 0.98 -29.45 -2.24
C ALA A 382 0.86 -29.42 -0.71
N SER A 383 -0.19 -30.00 -0.15
CA SER A 383 -0.43 -30.09 1.30
C SER A 383 0.59 -31.00 1.97
N ALA A 384 0.88 -32.18 1.41
CA ALA A 384 1.90 -33.09 1.94
C ALA A 384 3.31 -32.47 1.90
N ARG A 385 3.66 -31.77 0.80
CA ARG A 385 4.93 -31.04 0.68
C ARG A 385 5.02 -29.90 1.70
N LEU A 386 3.93 -29.19 1.94
CA LEU A 386 3.87 -28.13 2.93
C LEU A 386 3.99 -28.68 4.35
N ALA A 387 3.27 -29.75 4.67
CA ALA A 387 3.32 -30.39 5.98
C ALA A 387 4.75 -30.83 6.34
N ARG A 388 5.47 -31.45 5.39
CA ARG A 388 6.90 -31.79 5.54
C ARG A 388 7.80 -30.58 5.79
N ARG A 389 7.52 -29.44 5.15
CA ARG A 389 8.27 -28.19 5.37
C ARG A 389 7.97 -27.53 6.73
N LEU A 390 6.80 -27.79 7.30
CA LEU A 390 6.41 -27.27 8.61
C LEU A 390 6.77 -28.20 9.77
N ALA A 391 7.06 -29.46 9.48
CA ALA A 391 7.47 -30.44 10.46
C ALA A 391 8.68 -29.94 11.25
N ARG A 392 8.66 -30.19 12.56
CA ARG A 392 9.81 -29.98 13.45
C ARG A 392 10.52 -31.33 13.64
N PRO A 393 11.84 -31.33 13.90
CA PRO A 393 12.51 -32.53 14.36
C PRO A 393 11.78 -33.10 15.58
N GLY A 394 11.47 -34.40 15.57
CA GLY A 394 10.79 -35.08 16.67
C GLY A 394 9.29 -34.82 16.83
N GLN A 395 8.61 -34.13 15.89
CA GLN A 395 7.16 -33.92 15.94
C GLN A 395 6.48 -34.34 14.63
N PRO A 396 5.23 -34.86 14.69
CA PRO A 396 4.49 -35.21 13.49
C PRO A 396 4.22 -33.97 12.62
N PRO A 397 4.22 -34.12 11.28
CA PRO A 397 3.96 -33.00 10.38
C PRO A 397 2.54 -32.46 10.60
N PRO A 398 2.34 -31.13 10.66
CA PRO A 398 1.04 -30.54 10.94
C PRO A 398 0.14 -30.54 9.68
N VAL A 399 -0.34 -31.71 9.27
CA VAL A 399 -1.09 -31.93 8.02
C VAL A 399 -2.36 -31.07 7.97
N GLY A 400 -3.15 -31.01 9.05
CA GLY A 400 -4.37 -30.21 9.09
C GLY A 400 -4.11 -28.72 8.83
N LEU A 401 -3.03 -28.16 9.41
CA LEU A 401 -2.63 -26.78 9.14
C LEU A 401 -2.20 -26.60 7.67
N ALA A 402 -1.43 -27.54 7.14
CA ALA A 402 -0.98 -27.50 5.76
C ALA A 402 -2.17 -27.50 4.78
N VAL A 403 -3.14 -28.38 4.98
CA VAL A 403 -4.37 -28.46 4.18
C VAL A 403 -5.13 -27.13 4.24
N VAL A 404 -5.38 -26.58 5.43
CA VAL A 404 -6.08 -25.30 5.59
C VAL A 404 -5.35 -24.16 4.86
N LEU A 405 -4.02 -24.10 4.95
CA LEU A 405 -3.23 -23.07 4.27
C LEU A 405 -3.25 -23.22 2.75
N VAL A 406 -3.14 -24.44 2.23
CA VAL A 406 -3.22 -24.72 0.78
C VAL A 406 -4.60 -24.41 0.24
N LEU A 407 -5.67 -24.83 0.92
CA LEU A 407 -7.05 -24.55 0.48
C LEU A 407 -7.35 -23.05 0.50
N ARG A 408 -6.95 -22.33 1.56
CA ARG A 408 -7.08 -20.86 1.61
C ARG A 408 -6.27 -20.19 0.50
N GLY A 409 -5.05 -20.66 0.25
CA GLY A 409 -4.19 -20.18 -0.83
C GLY A 409 -4.78 -20.43 -2.23
N SER A 410 -5.43 -21.57 -2.44
CA SER A 410 -6.07 -21.89 -3.71
C SER A 410 -7.38 -21.14 -3.91
N ALA A 411 -8.23 -21.04 -2.88
CA ALA A 411 -9.46 -20.25 -2.94
C ALA A 411 -9.17 -18.79 -3.33
N ALA A 412 -8.10 -18.24 -2.76
CA ALA A 412 -7.80 -16.84 -3.01
C ALA A 412 -6.97 -16.63 -4.29
N ALA A 413 -6.22 -17.64 -4.79
CA ALA A 413 -5.76 -17.68 -6.17
C ALA A 413 -6.94 -17.67 -7.18
N GLY A 414 -8.03 -18.38 -6.88
CA GLY A 414 -9.25 -18.36 -7.69
C GLY A 414 -9.85 -16.96 -7.81
N ARG A 415 -9.91 -16.22 -6.70
CA ARG A 415 -10.32 -14.80 -6.71
C ARG A 415 -9.39 -13.92 -7.56
N THR A 416 -8.07 -14.12 -7.47
CA THR A 416 -7.10 -13.42 -8.32
C THR A 416 -7.32 -13.74 -9.81
N LEU A 417 -7.56 -15.01 -10.16
CA LEU A 417 -7.83 -15.42 -11.55
C LEU A 417 -9.17 -14.86 -12.06
N ALA A 418 -10.22 -14.87 -11.24
CA ALA A 418 -11.52 -14.26 -11.58
C ALA A 418 -11.37 -12.76 -11.85
N ARG A 419 -10.73 -12.02 -10.93
CA ARG A 419 -10.46 -10.58 -11.11
C ARG A 419 -9.55 -10.30 -12.30
N SER A 420 -8.57 -11.17 -12.53
CA SER A 420 -7.71 -11.09 -13.70
C SER A 420 -8.51 -11.18 -15.00
N ALA A 421 -9.40 -12.16 -15.12
CA ALA A 421 -10.25 -12.32 -16.30
C ALA A 421 -11.20 -11.13 -16.52
N THR A 422 -11.63 -10.44 -15.45
CA THR A 422 -12.62 -9.36 -15.56
C THR A 422 -12.02 -7.96 -15.63
N ARG A 423 -10.75 -7.79 -15.22
CA ARG A 423 -10.06 -6.49 -15.15
C ARG A 423 -8.80 -6.43 -16.01
N HIS A 424 -7.84 -7.33 -15.76
CA HIS A 424 -6.50 -7.21 -16.34
C HIS A 424 -6.42 -7.85 -17.73
N HIS A 425 -7.04 -9.01 -17.90
CA HIS A 425 -7.00 -9.83 -19.11
C HIS A 425 -8.38 -9.93 -19.76
N TRP A 426 -9.23 -8.91 -19.59
CA TRP A 426 -10.57 -8.88 -20.17
C TRP A 426 -10.58 -9.04 -21.69
N PRO A 427 -9.61 -8.53 -22.51
CA PRO A 427 -9.64 -8.76 -23.95
C PRO A 427 -9.47 -10.25 -24.28
N LEU A 428 -8.56 -10.93 -23.60
CA LEU A 428 -8.35 -12.38 -23.76
C LEU A 428 -9.58 -13.17 -23.29
N ALA A 429 -10.18 -12.76 -22.17
CA ALA A 429 -11.42 -13.36 -21.68
C ALA A 429 -12.57 -13.18 -22.67
N LEU A 430 -12.70 -12.00 -23.28
CA LEU A 430 -13.72 -11.71 -24.28
C LEU A 430 -13.56 -12.60 -25.51
N VAL A 431 -12.36 -12.71 -26.07
CA VAL A 431 -12.06 -13.62 -27.18
C VAL A 431 -12.44 -15.06 -26.82
N ALA A 432 -12.04 -15.54 -25.63
CA ALA A 432 -12.40 -16.87 -25.16
C ALA A 432 -13.92 -17.07 -25.02
N ALA A 433 -14.66 -16.05 -24.57
CA ALA A 433 -16.11 -16.11 -24.40
C ALA A 433 -16.88 -16.13 -25.73
N VAL A 434 -16.34 -15.50 -26.77
CA VAL A 434 -16.89 -15.53 -28.13
C VAL A 434 -16.70 -16.92 -28.74
N VAL A 435 -15.49 -17.46 -28.64
CA VAL A 435 -15.12 -18.74 -29.28
C VAL A 435 -15.67 -19.97 -28.55
N SER A 436 -15.92 -19.89 -27.23
CA SER A 436 -16.35 -21.05 -26.44
C SER A 436 -17.54 -20.76 -25.53
N ARG A 437 -18.67 -21.46 -25.76
CA ARG A 437 -19.85 -21.44 -24.87
C ARG A 437 -19.49 -21.77 -23.42
N ARG A 438 -18.53 -22.67 -23.23
CA ARG A 438 -18.06 -23.10 -21.91
C ARG A 438 -17.23 -22.02 -21.22
N ALA A 439 -16.31 -21.39 -21.93
CA ALA A 439 -15.53 -20.27 -21.39
C ALA A 439 -16.46 -19.10 -21.03
N ARG A 440 -17.45 -18.78 -21.88
CA ARG A 440 -18.45 -17.76 -21.63
C ARG A 440 -19.18 -17.96 -20.31
N ARG A 441 -19.72 -19.15 -20.05
CA ARG A 441 -20.41 -19.47 -18.78
C ARG A 441 -19.50 -19.29 -17.57
N ARG A 442 -18.23 -19.68 -17.67
CA ARG A 442 -17.25 -19.55 -16.57
C ARG A 442 -16.82 -18.13 -16.31
N ILE A 443 -16.60 -17.34 -17.36
CA ILE A 443 -16.26 -15.92 -17.23
C ILE A 443 -17.45 -15.16 -16.63
N ALA A 444 -18.68 -15.46 -17.05
CA ALA A 444 -19.88 -14.90 -16.44
C ALA A 444 -19.98 -15.28 -14.95
N ALA A 445 -19.80 -16.56 -14.60
CA ALA A 445 -19.80 -17.00 -13.20
C ALA A 445 -18.68 -16.33 -12.39
N ALA A 446 -17.48 -16.18 -12.95
CA ALA A 446 -16.37 -15.49 -12.31
C ALA A 446 -16.67 -14.00 -12.09
N ALA A 447 -17.31 -13.34 -13.07
CA ALA A 447 -17.71 -11.94 -12.98
C ALA A 447 -18.77 -11.72 -11.88
N VAL A 448 -19.78 -12.60 -11.80
CA VAL A 448 -20.81 -12.55 -10.76
C VAL A 448 -20.20 -12.83 -9.39
N ALA A 449 -19.41 -13.90 -9.26
CA ALA A 449 -18.77 -14.25 -7.99
C ALA A 449 -17.84 -13.14 -7.49
N ASP A 450 -17.01 -12.55 -8.36
CA ASP A 450 -16.15 -11.41 -8.00
C ASP A 450 -16.97 -10.18 -7.60
N ALA A 451 -18.07 -9.87 -8.30
CA ALA A 451 -18.95 -8.76 -7.95
C ALA A 451 -19.64 -8.97 -6.60
N VAL A 452 -20.19 -10.16 -6.33
CA VAL A 452 -20.88 -10.49 -5.06
C VAL A 452 -19.92 -10.46 -3.89
N LEU A 453 -18.76 -11.13 -4.01
CA LEU A 453 -17.75 -11.16 -2.96
C LEU A 453 -17.23 -9.77 -2.64
N ALA A 454 -17.13 -8.90 -3.65
CA ALA A 454 -16.71 -7.54 -3.44
C ALA A 454 -17.81 -6.61 -2.93
N TRP A 455 -19.06 -6.87 -3.25
CA TRP A 455 -20.20 -6.10 -2.77
C TRP A 455 -20.47 -6.34 -1.29
N TRP A 456 -20.24 -7.56 -0.81
CA TRP A 456 -20.64 -8.01 0.53
C TRP A 456 -20.23 -7.08 1.69
N PRO A 457 -18.98 -6.55 1.76
CA PRO A 457 -18.59 -5.61 2.82
C PRO A 457 -19.34 -4.26 2.74
N HIS A 458 -19.77 -3.85 1.54
CA HIS A 458 -20.39 -2.56 1.25
C HIS A 458 -21.92 -2.67 1.06
N ARG A 459 -22.51 -3.83 1.34
CA ARG A 459 -23.93 -4.13 1.12
C ARG A 459 -24.92 -3.18 1.80
N ARG A 460 -24.48 -2.48 2.86
CA ARG A 460 -25.27 -1.47 3.57
C ARG A 460 -25.19 -0.07 2.93
N ARG A 461 -24.22 0.18 2.04
CA ARG A 461 -23.94 1.50 1.44
C ARG A 461 -24.40 1.60 -0.01
N VAL A 462 -24.24 0.51 -0.78
CA VAL A 462 -24.56 0.48 -2.22
C VAL A 462 -25.34 -0.80 -2.54
N GLY A 463 -26.40 -0.68 -3.34
CA GLY A 463 -27.18 -1.83 -3.79
C GLY A 463 -26.39 -2.76 -4.73
N PRO A 464 -26.73 -4.06 -4.79
CA PRO A 464 -25.92 -5.08 -5.47
C PRO A 464 -25.75 -4.81 -6.97
N LEU A 465 -26.83 -4.43 -7.66
CA LEU A 465 -26.79 -4.15 -9.11
C LEU A 465 -25.92 -2.93 -9.43
N ARG A 466 -26.11 -1.83 -8.70
CA ARG A 466 -25.30 -0.61 -8.89
C ARG A 466 -23.83 -0.86 -8.63
N PHE A 467 -23.52 -1.62 -7.59
CA PHE A 467 -22.14 -2.01 -7.27
C PHE A 467 -21.54 -2.87 -8.38
N ALA A 468 -22.27 -3.88 -8.87
CA ALA A 468 -21.79 -4.78 -9.92
C ALA A 468 -21.51 -4.01 -11.22
N VAL A 469 -22.42 -3.13 -11.65
CA VAL A 469 -22.25 -2.29 -12.86
C VAL A 469 -21.05 -1.35 -12.71
N ALA A 470 -20.97 -0.61 -11.61
CA ALA A 470 -19.84 0.28 -11.34
C ALA A 470 -18.51 -0.47 -11.39
N ARG A 471 -18.41 -1.59 -10.66
CA ARG A 471 -17.21 -2.42 -10.61
C ARG A 471 -16.78 -2.90 -11.99
N ARG A 472 -17.72 -3.27 -12.87
CA ARG A 472 -17.40 -3.69 -14.26
C ARG A 472 -16.92 -2.54 -15.12
N LEU A 473 -17.57 -1.39 -15.07
CA LEU A 473 -17.13 -0.22 -15.82
C LEU A 473 -15.74 0.23 -15.39
N GLU A 474 -15.48 0.20 -14.09
CA GLU A 474 -14.19 0.52 -13.50
C GLU A 474 -13.08 -0.47 -13.88
N ASP A 475 -13.38 -1.77 -13.81
CA ASP A 475 -12.42 -2.80 -14.19
C ASP A 475 -12.10 -2.74 -15.69
N LEU A 476 -13.10 -2.50 -16.55
CA LEU A 476 -12.91 -2.28 -17.98
C LEU A 476 -12.12 -1.00 -18.26
N GLY A 477 -12.43 0.11 -17.57
CA GLY A 477 -11.71 1.37 -17.71
C GLY A 477 -10.24 1.21 -17.33
N TYR A 478 -9.94 0.67 -16.15
CA TYR A 478 -8.56 0.39 -15.73
C TYR A 478 -7.88 -0.59 -16.69
N GLY A 479 -8.56 -1.68 -17.07
CA GLY A 479 -8.05 -2.69 -17.98
C GLY A 479 -7.69 -2.12 -19.35
N ALA A 480 -8.55 -1.27 -19.93
CA ALA A 480 -8.28 -0.59 -21.19
C ALA A 480 -7.01 0.29 -21.09
N GLY A 481 -6.87 1.05 -19.99
CA GLY A 481 -5.66 1.82 -19.73
C GLY A 481 -4.39 0.97 -19.62
N LEU A 482 -4.49 -0.18 -18.94
CA LEU A 482 -3.40 -1.14 -18.80
C LEU A 482 -2.93 -1.68 -20.15
N TRP A 483 -3.86 -2.15 -21.00
CA TRP A 483 -3.54 -2.66 -22.34
C TRP A 483 -2.98 -1.55 -23.24
N TRP A 484 -3.60 -0.37 -23.22
CA TRP A 484 -3.10 0.79 -23.96
C TRP A 484 -1.68 1.17 -23.55
N GLY A 485 -1.39 1.20 -22.25
CA GLY A 485 -0.06 1.46 -21.71
C GLY A 485 0.97 0.43 -22.19
N ALA A 486 0.64 -0.86 -22.09
CA ALA A 486 1.51 -1.95 -22.53
C ALA A 486 1.80 -1.90 -24.05
N LEU A 487 0.78 -1.67 -24.87
CA LEU A 487 0.91 -1.55 -26.32
C LEU A 487 1.75 -0.33 -26.72
N ARG A 488 1.48 0.83 -26.11
CA ARG A 488 2.22 2.07 -26.37
C ARG A 488 3.69 1.95 -25.96
N ALA A 489 3.97 1.28 -24.84
CA ALA A 489 5.34 1.01 -24.38
C ALA A 489 6.03 -0.12 -25.16
N ARG A 490 5.27 -0.88 -25.98
CA ARG A 490 5.72 -2.13 -26.62
C ARG A 490 6.35 -3.10 -25.62
N ASP A 491 5.82 -3.15 -24.41
CA ASP A 491 6.32 -3.99 -23.32
C ASP A 491 5.17 -4.75 -22.64
N PRO A 492 5.09 -6.09 -22.83
CA PRO A 492 4.02 -6.89 -22.24
C PRO A 492 4.21 -7.18 -20.75
N ARG A 493 5.33 -6.79 -20.12
CA ARG A 493 5.63 -7.13 -18.72
C ARG A 493 4.51 -6.76 -17.75
N ALA A 494 3.79 -5.67 -18.01
CA ALA A 494 2.64 -5.24 -17.20
C ALA A 494 1.42 -6.18 -17.26
N LEU A 495 1.37 -7.06 -18.26
CA LEU A 495 0.32 -8.05 -18.48
C LEU A 495 0.75 -9.44 -18.00
N LEU A 496 2.05 -9.73 -17.94
CA LEU A 496 2.53 -11.08 -17.66
C LEU A 496 2.28 -11.51 -16.20
N PRO A 497 1.81 -12.75 -15.97
CA PRO A 497 1.76 -13.31 -14.63
C PRO A 497 3.17 -13.52 -14.08
N ALA A 498 3.31 -13.48 -12.76
CA ALA A 498 4.58 -13.79 -12.09
C ALA A 498 4.41 -14.92 -11.06
N ALA A 499 5.46 -15.71 -10.91
CA ALA A 499 5.65 -16.49 -9.70
C ALA A 499 6.01 -15.53 -8.55
N PRO A 500 5.62 -15.81 -7.30
CA PRO A 500 6.08 -14.99 -6.19
C PRO A 500 7.59 -15.10 -6.05
N PRO A 501 8.22 -14.07 -5.49
CA PRO A 501 9.64 -14.09 -5.21
C PRO A 501 10.00 -15.27 -4.30
N PRO A 502 11.19 -15.89 -4.51
CA PRO A 502 11.65 -16.99 -3.71
C PRO A 502 11.76 -16.62 -2.22
N VAL A 503 11.56 -17.62 -1.36
CA VAL A 503 11.63 -17.46 0.10
C VAL A 503 13.10 -17.53 0.52
N GLY A 504 13.72 -16.37 0.75
CA GLY A 504 15.06 -16.27 1.34
C GLY A 504 15.11 -15.25 2.48
N PRO A 505 16.15 -15.32 3.35
CA PRO A 505 16.47 -14.21 4.23
C PRO A 505 16.58 -12.95 3.39
N ALA A 506 16.02 -11.84 3.86
CA ALA A 506 16.20 -10.57 3.18
C ALA A 506 17.72 -10.35 3.02
N ARG A 507 18.22 -10.40 1.79
CA ARG A 507 19.61 -10.02 1.52
C ARG A 507 19.74 -8.60 2.03
N ARG A 508 20.56 -8.39 3.07
CA ARG A 508 21.09 -7.06 3.34
C ARG A 508 21.72 -6.60 2.02
N PRO A 509 21.42 -5.39 1.51
CA PRO A 509 22.18 -4.86 0.40
C PRO A 509 23.64 -4.86 0.85
N GLY A 510 24.47 -5.68 0.19
CA GLY A 510 25.89 -5.71 0.50
C GLY A 510 26.48 -4.32 0.26
N PRO A 511 27.48 -3.88 1.06
CA PRO A 511 28.18 -2.66 0.74
C PRO A 511 28.71 -2.80 -0.70
N ARG A 512 28.37 -1.86 -1.58
CA ARG A 512 29.03 -1.74 -2.87
C ARG A 512 30.52 -1.65 -2.56
N ARG A 513 31.30 -2.67 -2.95
CA ARG A 513 32.76 -2.64 -2.88
C ARG A 513 33.23 -1.41 -3.67
N ARG A 514 33.59 -0.34 -2.97
CA ARG A 514 34.57 0.60 -3.49
C ARG A 514 35.93 -0.11 -3.36
N PRO A 515 36.81 -0.04 -4.37
CA PRO A 515 38.19 -0.49 -4.19
C PRO A 515 38.83 0.46 -3.18
N GLY A 516 39.15 -0.04 -1.99
CA GLY A 516 39.96 0.69 -1.01
C GLY A 516 41.43 0.30 -1.14
N PRO A 517 42.38 1.18 -0.79
CA PRO A 517 43.68 0.74 -0.34
C PRO A 517 43.60 0.21 1.11
N ARG A 518 44.60 -0.61 1.45
CA ARG A 518 44.74 -1.48 2.65
C ARG A 518 44.80 -0.73 4.01
N PRO A 519 44.66 -1.44 5.16
CA PRO A 519 44.11 -0.89 6.39
C PRO A 519 45.16 -0.37 7.37
N ALA A 520 44.75 0.59 8.20
CA ALA A 520 45.34 0.85 9.51
C ALA A 520 44.44 0.23 10.60
N VAL A 521 45.08 -0.40 11.57
CA VAL A 521 44.49 -1.16 12.68
C VAL A 521 43.97 -0.20 13.75
N SER A 522 42.72 -0.38 14.19
CA SER A 522 42.33 -0.06 15.56
C SER A 522 41.24 -1.03 16.04
N SER A 523 41.56 -1.74 17.12
CA SER A 523 40.72 -2.67 17.84
C SER A 523 39.60 -1.97 18.59
N ASP A 524 38.35 -2.36 18.31
CA ASP A 524 37.33 -2.50 19.37
C ASP A 524 36.21 -3.43 18.89
N ALA A 525 36.23 -4.65 19.40
CA ALA A 525 35.37 -5.75 18.98
C ALA A 525 34.08 -5.77 19.80
N ALA A 526 33.00 -5.19 19.26
CA ALA A 526 31.64 -5.54 19.68
C ALA A 526 31.30 -6.94 19.16
N ARG A 527 31.12 -7.91 20.08
CA ARG A 527 30.67 -9.28 19.78
C ARG A 527 29.39 -9.27 18.94
N PRO A 528 29.23 -10.15 17.92
CA PRO A 528 27.95 -10.29 17.23
C PRO A 528 26.92 -10.93 18.18
N ALA A 529 25.75 -10.30 18.30
CA ALA A 529 24.62 -10.83 19.06
C ALA A 529 24.25 -12.26 18.58
N GLU A 530 24.03 -13.18 19.51
CA GLU A 530 23.49 -14.52 19.22
C GLU A 530 22.21 -14.42 18.37
N PRO A 531 21.98 -15.36 17.44
CA PRO A 531 20.78 -15.35 16.62
C PRO A 531 19.53 -15.61 17.47
N ILE A 532 18.73 -14.57 17.74
CA ILE A 532 17.49 -14.63 18.55
C ILE A 532 16.36 -15.42 17.84
N VAL A 533 16.56 -15.75 16.56
CA VAL A 533 15.59 -16.41 15.69
C VAL A 533 16.33 -17.54 14.97
N ASP A 534 15.81 -18.77 15.01
CA ASP A 534 16.31 -19.86 14.16
C ASP A 534 16.18 -19.41 12.69
N GLY A 535 17.30 -19.46 11.95
CA GLY A 535 17.51 -18.82 10.63
C GLY A 535 16.54 -19.24 9.52
N ARG A 536 15.57 -20.11 9.80
CA ARG A 536 14.51 -20.54 8.90
C ARG A 536 13.25 -19.71 9.08
N THR A 537 13.27 -18.44 8.63
CA THR A 537 12.01 -17.72 8.37
C THR A 537 11.33 -18.37 7.15
N VAL A 538 10.31 -19.19 7.38
CA VAL A 538 9.53 -19.77 6.28
C VAL A 538 8.44 -18.77 5.91
N ARG A 539 8.67 -17.98 4.86
CA ARG A 539 7.59 -17.16 4.27
C ARG A 539 6.58 -18.12 3.64
N TRP A 540 5.34 -18.09 4.12
CA TRP A 540 4.26 -18.91 3.59
C TRP A 540 3.15 -18.01 3.13
N TRP A 541 3.17 -17.66 1.85
CA TRP A 541 2.12 -16.83 1.28
C TRP A 541 0.77 -17.53 1.37
N LYS A 542 -0.11 -16.91 2.16
CA LYS A 542 -1.54 -16.76 1.89
C LYS A 542 -1.63 -16.18 0.48
N ARG A 543 -1.65 -17.05 -0.53
CA ARG A 543 -1.91 -16.62 -1.89
C ARG A 543 -3.38 -16.30 -1.99
N GLY A 544 -3.64 -15.00 -1.99
CA GLY A 544 -4.85 -14.43 -2.49
C GLY A 544 -5.54 -13.58 -1.44
N THR A 545 -5.82 -12.36 -1.90
CA THR A 545 -6.43 -11.26 -1.17
C THR A 545 -5.73 -10.94 0.15
N ALA A 546 -4.71 -10.11 0.07
CA ALA A 546 -5.06 -8.74 -0.25
C ALA A 546 -4.55 -8.46 -1.69
N VAL A 547 -5.30 -8.06 -2.73
CA VAL A 547 -6.50 -7.23 -2.75
C VAL A 547 -6.71 -6.63 -1.38
N THR A 548 -5.84 -5.67 -1.02
CA THR A 548 -6.51 -4.46 -0.58
C THR A 548 -7.39 -4.17 -1.77
N MET A 549 -8.65 -4.49 -1.54
CA MET A 549 -9.68 -3.52 -1.70
C MET A 549 -9.09 -2.15 -1.31
N CYS A 550 -8.20 -1.62 -2.16
CA CYS A 550 -8.35 -0.33 -2.79
C CYS A 550 -9.16 -0.59 -4.06
N TRP A 551 -10.17 -1.45 -3.95
CA TRP A 551 -11.49 -0.92 -3.94
C TRP A 551 -11.73 -0.62 -2.44
N PRO A 552 -11.42 0.57 -1.95
CA PRO A 552 -12.26 1.27 -0.97
C PRO A 552 -13.51 0.59 -0.45
#